data_AF-A0A3N9UAW6-F1
#
_entry.id   AF-A0A3N9UAW6-F1
#
_cell.length_a   1.000
_cell.length_b   1.000
_cell.length_c   1.000
_cell.angle_alpha   90.00
_cell.angle_beta   90.00
_cell.angle_gamma   90.00
#
_symmetry.space_group_name_H-M   'P 1'
#
loop_
_entity.id
_entity.type
_entity.pdbx_description
1 polymer ?
#
loop_
_entity_poly.entity_id
_entity_poly.type
_entity_poly.pdbx_seq_one_letter_code
_entity_poly.pdbx_strand_id
1 'polypeptide(L)'
;MVLRKLQIDVDLNKVVRYNPEVWGRVGDKDLVVLNVSAFDTSDDIKKVVDLTGATMYFTFARPDGTYFRDSLSISNPDLKNGKFDYTLPANVFAQAGVFNCHFRIEQGGTAKNRTSTRDFKLVIEADPLQGNIAMPNFASDIDQLNADIQAEIADSRAELDDALAELATASSGVDAAVVRANAVIASIDANQVVPISSTTNWQKGVKITADNGYSKGVPAGVADWNAFTETGFYSVYATSLMANKPPAVGLYLDVEIHRRSGDTTFQRVTDVTNNKTYYRSQMVGVWTAWAEGETVTGAQAKADTVKTYIDNKLADTGWIPLVLKSGFSAGTSIPRYRKIGNEVRFRGLLVRSGNTTKGIFATMPEGFRTGDSYLEGFPGGQQTGVAGTTTLLYAKINGDLELVSAVADSSVWLSTLRYDID
;
A
#
# COMPACT_ATOMS: atom_id res chain seq x y z
N MET A 1 -68.78 33.42 -47.08
CA MET A 1 -69.86 34.13 -47.78
C MET A 1 -71.05 33.17 -47.86
N VAL A 2 -72.22 33.52 -47.33
CA VAL A 2 -73.41 32.65 -47.39
C VAL A 2 -74.08 32.84 -48.75
N LEU A 3 -74.34 31.76 -49.48
CA LEU A 3 -74.95 31.80 -50.81
C LEU A 3 -76.46 31.54 -50.76
N ARG A 4 -76.94 30.73 -49.82
CA ARG A 4 -78.36 30.41 -49.65
C ARG A 4 -78.76 30.50 -48.18
N LYS A 5 -79.68 31.41 -47.85
CA LYS A 5 -80.27 31.55 -46.52
C LYS A 5 -81.77 31.24 -46.60
N LEU A 6 -82.22 30.20 -45.90
CA LEU A 6 -83.58 29.69 -45.97
C LEU A 6 -84.30 29.92 -44.64
N GLN A 7 -85.50 30.52 -44.68
CA GLN A 7 -86.32 30.70 -43.48
C GLN A 7 -86.93 29.37 -43.05
N ILE A 8 -86.63 28.94 -41.83
CA ILE A 8 -87.23 27.77 -41.19
C ILE A 8 -87.97 28.23 -39.94
N ASP A 9 -89.28 28.03 -39.95
CA ASP A 9 -90.18 28.38 -38.86
C ASP A 9 -90.45 27.11 -38.04
N VAL A 10 -90.03 27.12 -36.78
CA VAL A 10 -90.17 25.96 -35.89
C VAL A 10 -91.18 26.25 -34.78
N ASP A 11 -92.33 25.60 -34.88
CA ASP A 11 -93.37 25.65 -33.86
C ASP A 11 -93.15 24.53 -32.83
N LEU A 12 -93.01 24.91 -31.56
CA LEU A 12 -92.81 23.95 -30.47
C LEU A 12 -94.06 23.08 -30.19
N ASN A 13 -95.26 23.54 -30.55
CA ASN A 13 -96.49 22.75 -30.46
C ASN A 13 -96.75 21.94 -31.73
N LYS A 14 -95.89 22.05 -32.74
CA LYS A 14 -95.95 21.31 -34.01
C LYS A 14 -97.23 21.58 -34.83
N VAL A 15 -97.88 22.71 -34.62
CA VAL A 15 -99.13 23.09 -35.31
C VAL A 15 -98.84 23.61 -36.73
N VAL A 16 -97.79 24.44 -36.90
CA VAL A 16 -97.35 24.89 -38.23
C VAL A 16 -96.85 23.73 -39.08
N ARG A 17 -97.37 23.62 -40.31
CA ARG A 17 -97.18 22.45 -41.19
C ARG A 17 -96.22 22.62 -42.35
N TYR A 18 -95.84 23.85 -42.69
CA TYR A 18 -95.12 24.13 -43.95
C TYR A 18 -93.82 24.89 -43.71
N ASN A 19 -92.71 24.15 -43.73
CA ASN A 19 -91.37 24.69 -43.97
C ASN A 19 -90.96 24.37 -45.41
N PRO A 20 -90.15 25.21 -46.07
CA PRO A 20 -89.62 24.89 -47.39
C PRO A 20 -88.77 23.62 -47.31
N GLU A 21 -88.83 22.80 -48.35
CA GLU A 21 -87.85 21.72 -48.51
C GLU A 21 -86.46 22.34 -48.68
N VAL A 22 -85.49 21.84 -47.93
CA VAL A 22 -84.10 22.27 -48.03
C VAL A 22 -83.44 21.42 -49.09
N TRP A 23 -83.03 22.03 -50.18
CA TRP A 23 -82.37 21.32 -51.28
C TRP A 23 -80.87 21.58 -51.27
N GLY A 24 -80.06 20.53 -51.40
CA GLY A 24 -78.62 20.61 -51.64
C GLY A 24 -78.14 19.50 -52.55
N ARG A 25 -76.85 19.52 -52.86
CA ARG A 25 -76.15 18.44 -53.55
C ARG A 25 -75.05 17.89 -52.68
N VAL A 26 -74.70 16.63 -52.90
CA VAL A 26 -73.58 16.03 -52.16
C VAL A 26 -72.30 16.83 -52.44
N GLY A 27 -71.52 17.14 -51.41
CA GLY A 27 -70.32 17.99 -51.53
C GLY A 27 -70.56 19.47 -51.28
N ASP A 28 -71.82 19.93 -51.17
CA ASP A 28 -72.11 21.28 -50.67
C ASP A 28 -71.50 21.44 -49.26
N LYS A 29 -70.84 22.57 -49.01
CA LYS A 29 -70.18 22.88 -47.73
C LYS A 29 -70.35 24.34 -47.39
N ASP A 30 -70.73 24.65 -46.16
CA ASP A 30 -70.70 25.97 -45.50
C ASP A 30 -71.45 27.12 -46.21
N LEU A 31 -72.26 26.81 -47.23
CA LEU A 31 -72.92 27.80 -48.09
C LEU A 31 -74.45 27.84 -47.95
N VAL A 32 -75.05 26.86 -47.27
CA VAL A 32 -76.49 26.79 -46.96
C VAL A 32 -76.70 27.04 -45.47
N VAL A 33 -77.45 28.09 -45.16
CA VAL A 33 -77.78 28.49 -43.79
C VAL A 33 -79.29 28.47 -43.60
N LEU A 34 -79.74 27.85 -42.52
CA LEU A 34 -81.12 27.90 -42.06
C LEU A 34 -81.25 29.08 -41.09
N ASN A 35 -82.07 30.07 -41.44
CA ASN A 35 -82.47 31.13 -40.53
C ASN A 35 -83.68 30.63 -39.75
N VAL A 36 -83.45 30.20 -38.51
CA VAL A 36 -84.46 29.51 -37.71
C VAL A 36 -85.16 30.52 -36.81
N SER A 37 -86.49 30.51 -36.84
CA SER A 37 -87.35 31.25 -35.91
C SER A 37 -88.21 30.27 -35.11
N ALA A 38 -87.97 30.18 -33.81
CA ALA A 38 -88.76 29.37 -32.89
C ALA A 38 -89.90 30.19 -32.27
N PHE A 39 -91.10 29.62 -32.28
CA PHE A 39 -92.29 30.22 -31.68
C PHE A 39 -93.22 29.17 -31.08
N ASP A 40 -94.14 29.63 -30.26
CA ASP A 40 -95.17 28.85 -29.57
C ASP A 40 -96.55 29.37 -30.03
N THR A 41 -97.44 28.44 -30.39
CA THR A 41 -98.81 28.71 -30.90
C THR A 41 -99.92 28.30 -29.92
N SER A 42 -99.60 28.07 -28.65
CA SER A 42 -100.52 27.48 -27.64
C SER A 42 -101.83 28.23 -27.44
N ASP A 43 -101.85 29.55 -27.68
CA ASP A 43 -103.02 30.43 -27.52
C ASP A 43 -103.54 31.02 -28.86
N ASP A 44 -103.34 30.32 -29.98
CA ASP A 44 -103.68 30.78 -31.36
C ASP A 44 -102.96 32.08 -31.81
N ILE A 45 -102.00 32.56 -31.03
CA ILE A 45 -101.12 33.70 -31.33
C ILE A 45 -99.69 33.20 -31.47
N LYS A 46 -98.96 33.64 -32.51
CA LYS A 46 -97.52 33.36 -32.66
C LYS A 46 -96.72 34.10 -31.59
N LYS A 47 -96.38 33.43 -30.49
CA LYS A 47 -95.58 33.98 -29.41
C LYS A 47 -94.11 33.63 -29.58
N VAL A 48 -93.23 34.63 -29.42
CA VAL A 48 -91.78 34.45 -29.44
C VAL A 48 -91.33 33.60 -28.25
N VAL A 49 -90.42 32.65 -28.50
CA VAL A 49 -89.88 31.74 -27.47
C VAL A 49 -88.47 32.19 -27.07
N ASP A 50 -88.22 32.29 -25.76
CA ASP A 50 -86.87 32.50 -25.22
C ASP A 50 -86.13 31.16 -25.12
N LEU A 51 -85.05 31.02 -25.88
CA LEU A 51 -84.18 29.83 -25.94
C LEU A 51 -82.89 30.01 -25.11
N THR A 52 -82.77 31.07 -24.31
CA THR A 52 -81.57 31.35 -23.51
C THR A 52 -81.27 30.17 -22.56
N GLY A 53 -80.05 29.64 -22.62
CA GLY A 53 -79.62 28.50 -21.80
C GLY A 53 -80.05 27.12 -22.33
N ALA A 54 -80.72 27.05 -23.48
CA ALA A 54 -80.97 25.79 -24.18
C ALA A 54 -79.83 25.45 -25.16
N THR A 55 -79.61 24.16 -25.40
CA THR A 55 -78.75 23.67 -26.48
C THR A 55 -79.61 23.08 -27.59
N MET A 56 -79.44 23.60 -28.80
CA MET A 56 -80.15 23.13 -29.98
C MET A 56 -79.27 22.16 -30.76
N TYR A 57 -79.88 21.09 -31.25
CA TYR A 57 -79.24 20.11 -32.11
C TYR A 57 -80.02 19.97 -33.40
N PHE A 58 -79.38 20.12 -34.54
CA PHE A 58 -79.94 19.69 -35.82
C PHE A 58 -79.74 18.18 -35.95
N THR A 59 -80.80 17.45 -36.26
CA THR A 59 -80.76 16.00 -36.28
C THR A 59 -81.59 15.35 -37.37
N PHE A 60 -81.09 14.24 -37.90
CA PHE A 60 -81.81 13.36 -38.81
C PHE A 60 -81.18 11.95 -38.82
N ALA A 61 -81.94 10.95 -39.26
CA ALA A 61 -81.43 9.60 -39.48
C ALA A 61 -81.08 9.40 -40.96
N ARG A 62 -79.94 8.75 -41.23
CA ARG A 62 -79.54 8.36 -42.58
C ARG A 62 -80.20 7.03 -42.99
N PRO A 63 -80.32 6.74 -44.29
CA PRO A 63 -80.88 5.47 -44.79
C PRO A 63 -80.19 4.21 -44.25
N ASP A 64 -78.91 4.31 -43.88
CA ASP A 64 -78.11 3.21 -43.30
C ASP A 64 -78.39 2.97 -41.79
N GLY A 65 -79.30 3.75 -41.19
CA GLY A 65 -79.65 3.68 -39.77
C GLY A 65 -78.74 4.49 -38.85
N THR A 66 -77.68 5.11 -39.37
CA THR A 66 -76.82 6.00 -38.57
C THR A 66 -77.52 7.34 -38.30
N TYR A 67 -77.23 7.95 -37.16
CA TYR A 67 -77.87 9.19 -36.71
C TYR A 67 -76.90 10.37 -36.84
N PHE A 68 -77.33 11.41 -37.55
CA PHE A 68 -76.61 12.69 -37.59
C PHE A 68 -77.11 13.60 -36.47
N ARG A 69 -76.18 14.18 -35.71
CA ARG A 69 -76.44 15.15 -34.67
C ARG A 69 -75.35 16.21 -34.66
N ASP A 70 -75.74 17.47 -34.78
CA ASP A 70 -74.81 18.59 -34.65
C ASP A 70 -75.40 19.73 -33.82
N SER A 71 -74.54 20.33 -32.98
CA SER A 71 -74.81 21.58 -32.26
C SER A 71 -73.72 22.64 -32.49
N LEU A 72 -72.62 22.30 -33.17
CA LEU A 72 -71.46 23.17 -33.31
C LEU A 72 -71.64 24.20 -34.45
N SER A 73 -72.56 23.96 -35.39
CA SER A 73 -72.76 24.82 -36.56
C SER A 73 -73.85 25.91 -36.36
N ILE A 74 -74.22 26.19 -35.11
CA ILE A 74 -75.13 27.28 -34.75
C ILE A 74 -74.35 28.59 -34.62
N SER A 75 -74.86 29.65 -35.24
CA SER A 75 -74.24 30.99 -35.26
C SER A 75 -75.29 32.10 -35.17
N ASN A 76 -74.84 33.35 -34.98
CA ASN A 76 -75.68 34.54 -34.83
C ASN A 76 -76.92 34.36 -33.91
N PRO A 77 -76.73 33.85 -32.68
CA PRO A 77 -77.86 33.52 -31.82
C PRO A 77 -78.53 34.79 -31.25
N ASP A 78 -79.81 35.00 -31.57
CA ASP A 78 -80.73 35.89 -30.85
C ASP A 78 -81.74 35.03 -30.09
N LEU A 79 -81.20 34.26 -29.13
CA LEU A 79 -81.96 33.23 -28.41
C LEU A 79 -83.10 33.80 -27.59
N LYS A 80 -82.96 35.04 -27.09
CA LYS A 80 -84.03 35.72 -26.36
C LYS A 80 -85.27 35.92 -27.20
N ASN A 81 -85.11 36.07 -28.52
CA ASN A 81 -86.20 36.16 -29.48
C ASN A 81 -86.41 34.86 -30.29
N GLY A 82 -85.86 33.73 -29.83
CA GLY A 82 -86.04 32.41 -30.44
C GLY A 82 -85.39 32.25 -31.81
N LYS A 83 -84.40 33.09 -32.14
CA LYS A 83 -83.78 33.12 -33.47
C LYS A 83 -82.34 32.67 -33.44
N PHE A 84 -81.93 31.91 -34.45
CA PHE A 84 -80.53 31.54 -34.67
C PHE A 84 -80.29 31.16 -36.12
N ASP A 85 -79.04 31.25 -36.56
CA ASP A 85 -78.62 30.70 -37.84
C ASP A 85 -78.01 29.31 -37.61
N TYR A 86 -78.35 28.35 -38.46
CA TYR A 86 -77.68 27.04 -38.49
C TYR A 86 -77.09 26.80 -39.88
N THR A 87 -75.76 26.76 -39.97
CA THR A 87 -75.06 26.46 -41.22
C THR A 87 -74.99 24.95 -41.37
N LEU A 88 -75.47 24.42 -42.49
CA LEU A 88 -75.39 22.97 -42.74
C LEU A 88 -73.93 22.59 -43.04
N PRO A 89 -73.28 21.75 -42.19
CA PRO A 89 -71.89 21.37 -42.41
C PRO A 89 -71.77 20.36 -43.56
N ALA A 90 -70.58 20.25 -44.15
CA ALA A 90 -70.31 19.34 -45.28
C ALA A 90 -70.76 17.89 -45.05
N ASN A 91 -70.69 17.40 -43.81
CA ASN A 91 -71.10 16.04 -43.45
C ASN A 91 -72.64 15.82 -43.54
N VAL A 92 -73.45 16.89 -43.54
CA VAL A 92 -74.88 16.76 -43.85
C VAL A 92 -75.06 16.38 -45.32
N PHE A 93 -74.29 17.00 -46.20
CA PHE A 93 -74.28 16.77 -47.64
C PHE A 93 -73.31 15.65 -48.05
N ALA A 94 -73.12 14.63 -47.20
CA ALA A 94 -72.23 13.50 -47.51
C ALA A 94 -72.92 12.37 -48.29
N GLN A 95 -74.25 12.32 -48.28
CA GLN A 95 -75.02 11.24 -48.90
C GLN A 95 -76.28 11.78 -49.58
N ALA A 96 -76.51 11.38 -50.82
CA ALA A 96 -77.73 11.70 -51.55
C ALA A 96 -78.94 10.96 -50.93
N GLY A 97 -80.09 11.64 -50.88
CA GLY A 97 -81.31 11.08 -50.31
C GLY A 97 -82.31 12.14 -49.84
N VAL A 98 -83.45 11.67 -49.35
CA VAL A 98 -84.47 12.52 -48.71
C VAL A 98 -84.51 12.19 -47.22
N PHE A 99 -84.32 13.20 -46.39
CA PHE A 99 -84.19 13.07 -44.95
C PHE A 99 -85.26 13.92 -44.25
N ASN A 100 -85.87 13.34 -43.22
CA ASN A 100 -86.70 14.10 -42.28
C ASN A 100 -85.81 14.64 -41.16
N CYS A 101 -85.76 15.95 -41.04
CA CYS A 101 -84.89 16.66 -40.12
C CYS A 101 -85.71 17.50 -39.15
N HIS A 102 -85.21 17.66 -37.92
CA HIS A 102 -85.79 18.58 -36.95
C HIS A 102 -84.70 19.16 -36.05
N PHE A 103 -85.06 20.21 -35.32
CA PHE A 103 -84.26 20.69 -34.21
C PHE A 103 -84.70 20.04 -32.92
N ARG A 104 -83.76 19.51 -32.17
CA ARG A 104 -83.95 19.06 -30.79
C ARG A 104 -83.46 20.15 -29.84
N ILE A 105 -84.26 20.46 -28.85
CA ILE A 105 -83.95 21.49 -27.85
C ILE A 105 -83.80 20.79 -26.49
N GLU A 106 -82.65 20.97 -25.87
CA GLU A 106 -82.35 20.44 -24.53
C GLU A 106 -82.09 21.60 -23.55
N GLN A 107 -82.74 21.62 -22.40
CA GLN A 107 -82.55 22.62 -21.34
C GLN A 107 -82.25 21.93 -19.99
N GLY A 108 -81.33 22.50 -19.21
CA GLY A 108 -80.89 21.96 -17.92
C GLY A 108 -79.61 21.11 -18.01
N GLY A 109 -78.87 21.04 -16.90
CA GLY A 109 -77.62 20.28 -16.77
C GLY A 109 -77.84 18.77 -16.67
N THR A 110 -77.83 18.23 -15.44
CA THR A 110 -77.86 16.78 -15.19
C THR A 110 -79.24 16.13 -15.45
N ALA A 111 -80.34 16.86 -15.23
CA ALA A 111 -81.69 16.46 -15.67
C ALA A 111 -82.10 17.33 -16.85
N LYS A 112 -82.04 16.77 -18.06
CA LYS A 112 -82.32 17.50 -19.30
C LYS A 112 -83.81 17.43 -19.63
N ASN A 113 -84.48 18.58 -19.59
CA ASN A 113 -85.79 18.73 -20.23
C ASN A 113 -85.55 18.77 -21.74
N ARG A 114 -86.29 17.93 -22.49
CA ARG A 114 -86.06 17.75 -23.93
C ARG A 114 -87.36 17.89 -24.70
N THR A 115 -87.32 18.65 -25.77
CA THR A 115 -88.38 18.69 -26.78
C THR A 115 -87.78 18.67 -28.18
N SER A 116 -88.61 18.46 -29.18
CA SER A 116 -88.22 18.51 -30.59
C SER A 116 -89.22 19.36 -31.36
N THR A 117 -88.72 20.02 -32.40
CA THR A 117 -89.57 20.67 -33.38
C THR A 117 -90.25 19.63 -34.25
N ARG A 118 -91.21 20.06 -35.08
CA ARG A 118 -91.73 19.24 -36.16
C ARG A 118 -90.65 18.99 -37.21
N ASP A 119 -90.76 17.87 -37.93
CA ASP A 119 -89.88 17.54 -39.03
C ASP A 119 -90.11 18.46 -40.24
N PHE A 120 -89.03 18.78 -40.95
CA PHE A 120 -89.01 19.34 -42.30
C PHE A 120 -88.08 18.51 -43.18
N LYS A 121 -88.23 18.62 -44.50
CA LYS A 121 -87.48 17.77 -45.43
C LYS A 121 -86.18 18.42 -45.88
N LEU A 122 -85.13 17.61 -45.89
CA LEU A 122 -83.86 17.88 -46.55
C LEU A 122 -83.71 16.92 -47.72
N VAL A 123 -83.53 17.45 -48.93
CA VAL A 123 -83.34 16.70 -50.16
C VAL A 123 -81.92 16.95 -50.64
N ILE A 124 -81.12 15.90 -50.72
CA ILE A 124 -79.76 15.95 -51.22
C ILE A 124 -79.72 15.19 -52.53
N GLU A 125 -79.56 15.90 -53.63
CA GLU A 125 -79.34 15.32 -54.95
C GLU A 125 -77.89 14.80 -55.08
N ALA A 126 -77.69 13.75 -55.86
CA ALA A 126 -76.35 13.32 -56.25
C ALA A 126 -75.66 14.43 -57.06
N ASP A 127 -74.38 14.71 -56.77
CA ASP A 127 -73.56 15.53 -57.64
C ASP A 127 -73.23 14.73 -58.93
N PRO A 128 -73.40 15.29 -60.14
CA PRO A 128 -72.98 14.64 -61.39
C PRO A 128 -71.50 14.20 -61.44
N LEU A 129 -70.64 14.72 -60.56
CA LEU A 129 -69.23 14.31 -60.42
C LEU A 129 -68.99 13.24 -59.34
N GLN A 130 -70.03 12.77 -58.64
CA GLN A 130 -69.86 11.83 -57.54
C GLN A 130 -69.79 10.36 -57.94
N GLY A 131 -68.58 10.02 -58.38
CA GLY A 131 -67.76 8.90 -57.91
C GLY A 131 -66.28 9.31 -57.72
N ASN A 132 -65.94 10.62 -57.83
CA ASN A 132 -64.57 11.10 -58.05
C ASN A 132 -64.04 12.15 -57.03
N ILE A 133 -64.80 12.50 -55.99
CA ILE A 133 -64.31 13.43 -54.95
C ILE A 133 -63.62 12.61 -53.85
N ALA A 134 -62.29 12.52 -53.90
CA ALA A 134 -61.51 11.93 -52.82
C ALA A 134 -61.67 12.79 -51.56
N MET A 135 -62.17 12.18 -50.47
CA MET A 135 -62.00 12.75 -49.13
C MET A 135 -60.51 13.10 -48.95
N PRO A 136 -60.14 14.25 -48.34
CA PRO A 136 -58.78 14.41 -47.83
C PRO A 136 -58.46 13.16 -47.03
N ASN A 137 -57.44 12.45 -47.49
CA ASN A 137 -57.18 11.10 -47.04
C ASN A 137 -56.68 11.19 -45.61
N PHE A 138 -57.56 10.91 -44.63
CA PHE A 138 -57.19 10.82 -43.22
C PHE A 138 -55.97 9.92 -42.99
N ALA A 139 -55.65 9.02 -43.94
CA ALA A 139 -54.40 8.27 -43.93
C ALA A 139 -53.15 9.17 -43.90
N SER A 140 -53.11 10.30 -44.61
CA SER A 140 -51.94 11.19 -44.65
C SER A 140 -51.69 11.88 -43.30
N ASP A 141 -52.75 12.29 -42.59
CA ASP A 141 -52.64 12.90 -41.26
C ASP A 141 -52.25 11.84 -40.21
N ILE A 142 -52.74 10.60 -40.39
CA ILE A 142 -52.34 9.44 -39.58
C ILE A 142 -50.85 9.12 -39.82
N ASP A 143 -50.38 9.18 -41.06
CA ASP A 143 -48.98 8.95 -41.40
C ASP A 143 -48.05 10.00 -40.78
N GLN A 144 -48.45 11.28 -40.80
CA GLN A 144 -47.71 12.35 -40.13
C GLN A 144 -47.70 12.17 -38.62
N LEU A 145 -48.85 11.87 -38.01
CA LEU A 145 -48.94 11.58 -36.58
C LEU A 145 -48.04 10.39 -36.18
N ASN A 146 -48.00 9.34 -36.99
CA ASN A 146 -47.12 8.21 -36.77
C ASN A 146 -45.64 8.64 -36.82
N ALA A 147 -45.26 9.48 -37.79
CA ALA A 147 -43.89 10.00 -37.90
C ALA A 147 -43.49 10.83 -36.67
N ASP A 148 -44.38 11.72 -36.21
CA ASP A 148 -44.14 12.56 -35.03
C ASP A 148 -44.04 11.70 -33.76
N ILE A 149 -44.91 10.70 -33.60
CA ILE A 149 -44.83 9.73 -32.49
C ILE A 149 -43.49 8.97 -32.52
N GLN A 150 -43.03 8.53 -33.70
CA GLN A 150 -41.73 7.84 -33.80
C GLN A 150 -40.55 8.76 -33.46
N ALA A 151 -40.63 10.05 -33.80
CA ALA A 151 -39.61 11.04 -33.47
C ALA A 151 -39.57 11.33 -31.96
N GLU A 152 -40.74 11.54 -31.33
CA GLU A 152 -40.84 11.83 -29.89
C GLU A 152 -40.30 10.68 -29.03
N ILE A 153 -40.47 9.42 -29.47
CA ILE A 153 -39.98 8.25 -28.73
C ILE A 153 -38.56 7.83 -29.11
N ALA A 154 -37.93 8.48 -30.09
CA ALA A 154 -36.60 8.09 -30.58
C ALA A 154 -35.54 8.23 -29.48
N ASP A 155 -35.55 9.36 -28.76
CA ASP A 155 -34.62 9.63 -27.67
C ASP A 155 -34.81 8.63 -26.52
N SER A 156 -36.05 8.36 -26.12
CA SER A 156 -36.34 7.35 -25.09
C SER A 156 -35.92 5.93 -25.50
N ARG A 157 -35.95 5.60 -26.80
CA ARG A 157 -35.43 4.32 -27.30
C ARG A 157 -33.91 4.26 -27.23
N ALA A 158 -33.22 5.33 -27.62
CA ALA A 158 -31.77 5.42 -27.53
C ALA A 158 -31.30 5.30 -26.07
N GLU A 159 -31.95 6.01 -25.15
CA GLU A 159 -31.66 5.89 -23.70
C GLU A 159 -31.90 4.48 -23.17
N LEU A 160 -32.96 3.79 -23.64
CA LEU A 160 -33.24 2.42 -23.25
C LEU A 160 -32.19 1.45 -23.81
N ASP A 161 -31.74 1.63 -25.04
CA ASP A 161 -30.70 0.81 -25.67
C ASP A 161 -29.35 0.98 -24.95
N ASP A 162 -28.99 2.21 -24.57
CA ASP A 162 -27.80 2.50 -23.77
C ASP A 162 -27.89 1.84 -22.38
N ALA A 163 -29.02 1.96 -21.70
CA ALA A 163 -29.25 1.31 -20.42
C ALA A 163 -29.18 -0.23 -20.51
N LEU A 164 -29.68 -0.81 -21.61
CA LEU A 164 -29.57 -2.24 -21.88
C LEU A 164 -28.10 -2.66 -22.10
N ALA A 165 -27.30 -1.85 -22.77
CA ALA A 165 -25.87 -2.10 -22.97
C ALA A 165 -25.06 -2.00 -21.67
N GLU A 166 -25.36 -1.01 -20.82
CA GLU A 166 -24.78 -0.89 -19.48
C GLU A 166 -25.14 -2.08 -18.60
N LEU A 167 -26.40 -2.50 -18.62
CA LEU A 167 -26.87 -3.67 -17.87
C LEU A 167 -26.17 -4.95 -18.32
N ALA A 168 -25.99 -5.14 -19.63
CA ALA A 168 -25.25 -6.29 -20.18
C ALA A 168 -23.79 -6.29 -19.68
N THR A 169 -23.14 -5.12 -19.65
CA THR A 169 -21.78 -4.96 -19.11
C THR A 169 -21.73 -5.29 -17.62
N ALA A 170 -22.65 -4.77 -16.82
CA ALA A 170 -22.74 -5.07 -15.39
C ALA A 170 -22.95 -6.56 -15.12
N SER A 171 -23.84 -7.21 -15.89
CA SER A 171 -24.08 -8.66 -15.79
C SER A 171 -22.80 -9.46 -16.02
N SER A 172 -22.02 -9.12 -17.05
CA SER A 172 -20.74 -9.78 -17.32
C SER A 172 -19.71 -9.63 -16.19
N GLY A 173 -19.72 -8.47 -15.50
CA GLY A 173 -18.87 -8.22 -14.34
C GLY A 173 -19.24 -9.08 -13.13
N VAL A 174 -20.54 -9.32 -12.93
CA VAL A 174 -21.06 -10.23 -11.89
C VAL A 174 -20.61 -11.66 -12.18
N ASP A 175 -20.75 -12.13 -13.42
CA ASP A 175 -20.32 -13.48 -13.82
C ASP A 175 -18.82 -13.70 -13.56
N ALA A 176 -17.99 -12.71 -13.91
CA ALA A 176 -16.55 -12.77 -13.66
C ALA A 176 -16.22 -12.78 -12.15
N ALA A 177 -16.99 -12.06 -11.32
CA ALA A 177 -16.83 -12.07 -9.87
C ALA A 177 -17.21 -13.42 -9.27
N VAL A 178 -18.30 -14.03 -9.74
CA VAL A 178 -18.73 -15.37 -9.35
C VAL A 178 -17.65 -16.41 -9.68
N VAL A 179 -17.05 -16.35 -10.87
CA VAL A 179 -15.93 -17.23 -11.26
C VAL A 179 -14.74 -17.09 -10.29
N ARG A 180 -14.34 -15.86 -9.95
CA ARG A 180 -13.23 -15.63 -8.99
C ARG A 180 -13.55 -16.16 -7.59
N ALA A 181 -14.78 -15.95 -7.11
CA ALA A 181 -15.21 -16.44 -5.80
C ALA A 181 -15.16 -17.97 -5.74
N ASN A 182 -15.66 -18.64 -6.79
CA ASN A 182 -15.61 -20.10 -6.90
C ASN A 182 -14.18 -20.64 -6.94
N ALA A 183 -13.24 -19.93 -7.58
CA ALA A 183 -11.83 -20.33 -7.58
C ALA A 183 -11.22 -20.27 -6.16
N VAL A 184 -11.53 -19.24 -5.37
CA VAL A 184 -11.09 -19.14 -3.98
C VAL A 184 -11.69 -20.26 -3.13
N ILE A 185 -12.99 -20.54 -3.29
CA ILE A 185 -13.67 -21.66 -2.61
C ILE A 185 -12.97 -22.98 -2.96
N ALA A 186 -12.68 -23.23 -4.24
CA ALA A 186 -11.97 -24.43 -4.66
C ALA A 186 -10.56 -24.53 -4.03
N SER A 187 -9.81 -23.42 -3.91
CA SER A 187 -8.52 -23.42 -3.22
C SER A 187 -8.65 -23.70 -1.71
N ILE A 188 -9.75 -23.25 -1.08
CA ILE A 188 -10.08 -23.57 0.31
C ILE A 188 -10.37 -25.07 0.44
N ASP A 189 -11.27 -25.60 -0.39
CA ASP A 189 -11.67 -27.01 -0.38
C ASP A 189 -10.51 -27.95 -0.71
N ALA A 190 -9.59 -27.52 -1.58
CA ALA A 190 -8.37 -28.23 -1.91
C ALA A 190 -7.25 -28.09 -0.85
N ASN A 191 -7.50 -27.43 0.28
CA ASN A 191 -6.51 -27.15 1.34
C ASN A 191 -5.23 -26.47 0.82
N GLN A 192 -5.32 -25.61 -0.19
CA GLN A 192 -4.19 -24.83 -0.72
C GLN A 192 -3.94 -23.53 0.06
N VAL A 193 -4.70 -23.29 1.11
CA VAL A 193 -4.59 -22.14 2.02
C VAL A 193 -4.25 -22.64 3.43
N VAL A 194 -3.53 -21.82 4.21
CA VAL A 194 -3.20 -22.17 5.61
C VAL A 194 -4.08 -21.35 6.55
N PRO A 195 -5.00 -21.98 7.31
CA PRO A 195 -5.73 -21.30 8.37
C PRO A 195 -4.77 -20.75 9.42
N ILE A 196 -5.07 -19.59 10.00
CA ILE A 196 -4.28 -19.02 11.12
C ILE A 196 -4.26 -19.99 12.31
N SER A 197 -5.36 -20.71 12.55
CA SER A 197 -5.40 -21.80 13.55
C SER A 197 -4.44 -22.94 13.26
N SER A 198 -3.96 -23.07 12.02
CA SER A 198 -2.98 -24.08 11.59
C SER A 198 -1.53 -23.57 11.60
N THR A 199 -1.30 -22.29 11.92
CA THR A 199 0.06 -21.71 12.04
C THR A 199 0.64 -21.79 13.44
N THR A 200 -0.07 -22.40 14.39
CA THR A 200 0.37 -22.61 15.79
C THR A 200 1.76 -23.26 15.92
N ASN A 201 2.28 -23.87 14.83
CA ASN A 201 3.58 -24.53 14.77
C ASN A 201 4.50 -24.03 13.62
N TRP A 202 4.38 -22.79 13.13
CA TRP A 202 5.31 -22.28 12.09
C TRP A 202 6.77 -22.12 12.54
N GLN A 203 7.08 -22.42 13.81
CA GLN A 203 8.39 -22.82 14.32
C GLN A 203 8.36 -24.30 14.73
N LYS A 204 8.24 -25.25 13.77
CA LYS A 204 8.12 -26.68 14.08
C LYS A 204 9.38 -27.19 14.82
N GLY A 205 9.31 -27.28 16.15
CA GLY A 205 10.28 -28.01 16.97
C GLY A 205 10.64 -27.29 18.27
N VAL A 206 11.14 -26.05 18.20
CA VAL A 206 11.55 -25.28 19.38
C VAL A 206 11.38 -23.78 19.14
N LYS A 207 10.64 -23.09 20.02
CA LYS A 207 10.55 -21.63 19.98
C LYS A 207 11.89 -21.02 20.37
N ILE A 208 12.39 -20.12 19.53
CA ILE A 208 13.66 -19.43 19.77
C ILE A 208 13.48 -18.27 20.78
N THR A 209 12.31 -17.63 20.79
CA THR A 209 11.90 -16.54 21.69
C THR A 209 10.52 -16.86 22.29
N ALA A 210 10.04 -16.02 23.22
CA ALA A 210 8.64 -16.03 23.64
C ALA A 210 7.72 -15.44 22.53
N ASP A 211 6.40 -15.69 22.62
CA ASP A 211 5.41 -15.26 21.62
C ASP A 211 5.24 -13.74 21.52
N ASN A 212 5.70 -13.02 22.53
CA ASN A 212 5.72 -11.56 22.59
C ASN A 212 7.04 -10.94 22.09
N GLY A 213 7.95 -11.76 21.55
CA GLY A 213 9.25 -11.31 21.02
C GLY A 213 10.35 -11.14 22.06
N TYR A 214 10.08 -11.33 23.36
CA TYR A 214 11.12 -11.32 24.40
C TYR A 214 11.92 -12.63 24.43
N SER A 215 13.11 -12.59 25.04
CA SER A 215 13.87 -13.80 25.36
C SER A 215 13.07 -14.70 26.33
N LYS A 216 13.35 -16.00 26.25
CA LYS A 216 12.71 -16.99 27.12
C LYS A 216 13.27 -16.90 28.54
N GLY A 217 12.46 -17.24 29.53
CA GLY A 217 12.96 -17.54 30.88
C GLY A 217 13.55 -18.95 30.95
N VAL A 218 14.30 -19.26 32.01
CA VAL A 218 14.76 -20.62 32.29
C VAL A 218 13.53 -21.57 32.35
N PRO A 219 13.53 -22.70 31.62
CA PRO A 219 12.41 -23.65 31.66
C PRO A 219 12.12 -24.13 33.08
N ALA A 220 10.83 -24.31 33.41
CA ALA A 220 10.41 -24.73 34.73
C ALA A 220 11.03 -26.08 35.12
N GLY A 221 11.59 -26.16 36.34
CA GLY A 221 12.23 -27.37 36.87
C GLY A 221 13.70 -27.56 36.45
N VAL A 222 14.26 -26.70 35.59
CA VAL A 222 15.69 -26.71 35.27
C VAL A 222 16.44 -25.95 36.37
N ALA A 223 17.28 -26.66 37.12
CA ALA A 223 18.13 -26.09 38.19
C ALA A 223 19.64 -26.20 37.91
N ASP A 224 20.02 -26.93 36.85
CA ASP A 224 21.40 -27.22 36.47
C ASP A 224 21.64 -26.80 35.01
N TRP A 225 22.76 -26.12 34.76
CA TRP A 225 23.16 -25.75 33.41
C TRP A 225 23.35 -26.94 32.47
N ASN A 226 23.69 -28.12 32.98
CA ASN A 226 23.81 -29.35 32.20
C ASN A 226 22.46 -29.88 31.71
N ALA A 227 21.38 -29.60 32.46
CA ALA A 227 20.00 -29.93 32.08
C ALA A 227 19.36 -28.84 31.20
N PHE A 228 20.00 -27.67 31.10
CA PHE A 228 19.50 -26.53 30.33
C PHE A 228 19.81 -26.68 28.84
N THR A 229 19.13 -27.61 28.15
CA THR A 229 19.47 -28.01 26.77
C THR A 229 18.41 -27.62 25.73
N GLU A 230 17.32 -27.00 26.14
CA GLU A 230 16.26 -26.59 25.20
C GLU A 230 16.76 -25.46 24.30
N THR A 231 16.64 -25.62 22.99
CA THR A 231 17.07 -24.59 22.02
C THR A 231 16.36 -23.24 22.28
N GLY A 232 17.10 -22.13 22.14
CA GLY A 232 16.52 -20.79 22.19
C GLY A 232 17.46 -19.72 22.73
N PHE A 233 16.92 -18.50 22.80
CA PHE A 233 17.54 -17.34 23.46
C PHE A 233 16.87 -17.09 24.80
N TYR A 234 17.67 -16.98 25.85
CA TYR A 234 17.21 -16.84 27.22
C TYR A 234 17.86 -15.67 27.92
N SER A 235 17.08 -15.00 28.79
CA SER A 235 17.63 -14.12 29.81
C SER A 235 17.64 -14.87 31.13
N VAL A 236 18.82 -15.00 31.73
CA VAL A 236 19.05 -15.82 32.92
C VAL A 236 19.68 -14.96 34.00
N TYR A 237 19.10 -15.06 35.19
CA TYR A 237 19.72 -14.55 36.39
C TYR A 237 20.70 -15.59 36.92
N ALA A 238 21.96 -15.26 37.14
CA ALA A 238 22.97 -16.25 37.52
C ALA A 238 22.66 -17.00 38.83
N THR A 239 21.81 -16.43 39.69
CA THR A 239 21.33 -17.08 40.91
C THR A 239 20.22 -18.10 40.68
N SER A 240 19.58 -18.13 39.51
CA SER A 240 18.53 -19.10 39.18
C SER A 240 19.08 -20.48 38.80
N LEU A 241 20.37 -20.57 38.45
CA LEU A 241 21.05 -21.81 38.03
C LEU A 241 22.49 -21.85 38.60
N MET A 242 22.69 -22.60 39.68
CA MET A 242 23.94 -22.58 40.44
C MET A 242 24.89 -23.75 40.13
N ALA A 243 24.36 -24.90 39.70
CA ALA A 243 25.16 -26.08 39.38
C ALA A 243 25.71 -26.01 37.95
N ASN A 244 26.99 -26.37 37.77
CA ASN A 244 27.70 -26.39 36.47
C ASN A 244 27.65 -25.07 35.68
N LYS A 245 27.46 -23.94 36.36
CA LYS A 245 27.46 -22.61 35.76
C LYS A 245 28.84 -22.24 35.19
N PRO A 246 28.93 -21.29 34.23
CA PRO A 246 30.21 -20.80 33.79
C PRO A 246 31.00 -20.14 34.93
N PRO A 247 32.34 -20.20 34.91
CA PRO A 247 33.18 -19.59 35.95
C PRO A 247 33.00 -18.08 35.99
N ALA A 248 32.98 -17.50 37.21
CA ALA A 248 33.07 -16.05 37.43
C ALA A 248 32.07 -15.16 36.66
N VAL A 249 30.85 -15.66 36.44
CA VAL A 249 29.76 -14.88 35.83
C VAL A 249 29.10 -13.91 36.81
N GLY A 250 28.74 -12.74 36.29
CA GLY A 250 27.93 -11.70 36.91
C GLY A 250 26.47 -12.09 37.04
N LEU A 251 25.61 -11.11 37.37
CA LEU A 251 24.23 -11.39 37.77
C LEU A 251 23.27 -11.65 36.60
N TYR A 252 23.48 -10.95 35.48
CA TYR A 252 22.61 -11.01 34.30
C TYR A 252 23.35 -11.69 33.14
N LEU A 253 22.70 -12.69 32.54
CA LEU A 253 23.28 -13.52 31.50
C LEU A 253 22.34 -13.62 30.31
N ASP A 254 22.88 -13.41 29.12
CA ASP A 254 22.22 -13.77 27.87
C ASP A 254 22.72 -15.14 27.42
N VAL A 255 21.80 -16.07 27.25
CA VAL A 255 22.13 -17.48 26.97
C VAL A 255 21.53 -17.90 25.65
N GLU A 256 22.38 -18.50 24.82
CA GLU A 256 22.00 -19.11 23.56
C GLU A 256 22.29 -20.60 23.62
N ILE A 257 21.25 -21.39 23.33
CA ILE A 257 21.34 -22.84 23.33
C ILE A 257 20.97 -23.34 21.96
N HIS A 258 21.88 -24.08 21.34
CA HIS A 258 21.67 -24.75 20.06
C HIS A 258 21.74 -26.25 20.26
N ARG A 259 20.59 -26.92 20.36
CA ARG A 259 20.50 -28.37 20.34
C ARG A 259 20.41 -28.86 18.89
N ARG A 260 21.39 -29.66 18.47
CA ARG A 260 21.38 -30.38 17.18
C ARG A 260 20.67 -31.73 17.37
N SER A 261 20.35 -32.43 16.29
CA SER A 261 19.80 -33.78 16.38
C SER A 261 20.73 -34.70 17.19
N GLY A 262 20.14 -35.56 18.04
CA GLY A 262 20.88 -36.41 18.98
C GLY A 262 21.27 -35.70 20.29
N ASP A 263 22.42 -36.08 20.86
CA ASP A 263 22.93 -35.59 22.15
C ASP A 263 24.02 -34.52 22.00
N THR A 264 23.90 -33.69 20.96
CA THR A 264 24.82 -32.58 20.72
C THR A 264 24.16 -31.25 21.03
N THR A 265 24.68 -30.55 22.02
CA THR A 265 24.18 -29.24 22.46
C THR A 265 25.34 -28.26 22.50
N PHE A 266 25.13 -27.03 22.03
CA PHE A 266 26.07 -25.93 22.24
C PHE A 266 25.41 -24.89 23.15
N GLN A 267 26.17 -24.40 24.13
CA GLN A 267 25.76 -23.30 25.00
C GLN A 267 26.75 -22.16 24.85
N ARG A 268 26.22 -20.96 24.62
CA ARG A 268 26.95 -19.70 24.72
C ARG A 268 26.28 -18.84 25.77
N VAL A 269 27.08 -18.30 26.68
CA VAL A 269 26.64 -17.44 27.78
C VAL A 269 27.41 -16.15 27.70
N THR A 270 26.71 -15.04 27.52
CA THR A 270 27.29 -13.71 27.60
C THR A 270 26.91 -13.10 28.93
N ASP A 271 27.92 -12.84 29.76
CA ASP A 271 27.79 -12.03 30.96
C ASP A 271 27.79 -10.56 30.55
N VAL A 272 26.60 -9.96 30.57
CA VAL A 272 26.42 -8.56 30.15
C VAL A 272 27.01 -7.57 31.15
N THR A 273 27.30 -8.00 32.39
CA THR A 273 27.87 -7.15 33.44
C THR A 273 29.37 -6.99 33.25
N ASN A 274 30.06 -8.10 32.99
CA ASN A 274 31.52 -8.12 32.87
C ASN A 274 31.99 -8.14 31.40
N ASN A 275 31.06 -8.16 30.45
CA ASN A 275 31.32 -8.27 29.00
C ASN A 275 32.21 -9.49 28.67
N LYS A 276 31.91 -10.62 29.30
CA LYS A 276 32.62 -11.89 29.11
C LYS A 276 31.71 -12.90 28.45
N THR A 277 32.25 -13.66 27.52
CA THR A 277 31.51 -14.72 26.82
C THR A 277 32.11 -16.06 27.17
N TYR A 278 31.27 -16.99 27.61
CA TYR A 278 31.62 -18.36 27.89
C TYR A 278 30.93 -19.28 26.91
N TYR A 279 31.60 -20.35 26.53
CA TYR A 279 31.01 -21.37 25.66
C TYR A 279 31.44 -22.76 26.08
N ARG A 280 30.57 -23.73 25.80
CA ARG A 280 30.86 -25.16 25.92
C ARG A 280 29.97 -25.95 24.98
N SER A 281 30.34 -27.21 24.77
CA SER A 281 29.53 -28.14 24.01
C SER A 281 29.28 -29.43 24.78
N GLN A 282 28.17 -30.07 24.48
CA GLN A 282 27.87 -31.44 24.86
C GLN A 282 28.01 -32.29 23.60
N MET A 283 28.70 -33.43 23.71
CA MET A 283 28.69 -34.47 22.68
C MET A 283 28.41 -35.80 23.36
N VAL A 284 27.39 -36.54 22.89
CA VAL A 284 27.04 -37.87 23.41
C VAL A 284 26.82 -37.84 24.93
N GLY A 285 26.10 -36.84 25.41
CA GLY A 285 25.76 -36.67 26.83
C GLY A 285 26.86 -36.04 27.70
N VAL A 286 28.10 -35.93 27.21
CA VAL A 286 29.25 -35.41 27.99
C VAL A 286 29.51 -33.94 27.67
N TRP A 287 29.55 -33.09 28.69
CA TRP A 287 29.88 -31.67 28.59
C TRP A 287 31.39 -31.43 28.60
N THR A 288 31.87 -30.56 27.72
CA THR A 288 33.20 -29.96 27.86
C THR A 288 33.22 -29.00 29.04
N ALA A 289 34.41 -28.72 29.56
CA ALA A 289 34.61 -27.58 30.45
C ALA A 289 34.17 -26.28 29.76
N TRP A 290 33.77 -25.30 30.56
CA TRP A 290 33.53 -23.95 30.07
C TRP A 290 34.85 -23.33 29.62
N ALA A 291 34.85 -22.77 28.41
CA ALA A 291 35.92 -21.94 27.91
C ALA A 291 35.47 -20.47 27.94
N GLU A 292 36.32 -19.59 28.49
CA GLU A 292 36.15 -18.15 28.38
C GLU A 292 36.68 -17.70 27.01
N GLY A 293 35.90 -16.89 26.30
CA GLY A 293 36.32 -16.23 25.06
C GLY A 293 37.34 -15.14 25.36
N GLU A 294 38.38 -15.05 24.52
CA GLU A 294 39.39 -14.01 24.65
C GLU A 294 38.77 -12.61 24.45
N THR A 295 39.15 -11.66 25.30
CA THR A 295 38.76 -10.25 25.16
C THR A 295 39.89 -9.46 24.51
N VAL A 296 39.57 -8.30 23.93
CA VAL A 296 40.58 -7.37 23.39
C VAL A 296 41.56 -6.95 24.50
N THR A 297 41.05 -6.68 25.71
CA THR A 297 41.87 -6.33 26.88
C THR A 297 42.78 -7.47 27.31
N GLY A 298 42.28 -8.71 27.33
CA GLY A 298 43.09 -9.90 27.65
C GLY A 298 44.21 -10.13 26.65
N ALA A 299 43.90 -10.00 25.36
CA ALA A 299 44.88 -10.13 24.29
C ALA A 299 45.96 -9.05 24.39
N GLN A 300 45.56 -7.80 24.71
CA GLN A 300 46.51 -6.70 24.90
C GLN A 300 47.44 -6.95 26.09
N ALA A 301 46.93 -7.41 27.24
CA ALA A 301 47.76 -7.72 28.40
C ALA A 301 48.82 -8.81 28.11
N LYS A 302 48.47 -9.81 27.31
CA LYS A 302 49.42 -10.84 26.85
C LYS A 302 50.48 -10.24 25.91
N ALA A 303 50.07 -9.37 24.98
CA ALA A 303 50.99 -8.67 24.10
C ALA A 303 51.95 -7.75 24.88
N ASP A 304 51.45 -7.03 25.89
CA ASP A 304 52.25 -6.14 26.74
C ASP A 304 53.28 -6.93 27.55
N THR A 305 52.91 -8.11 28.05
CA THR A 305 53.86 -9.01 28.75
C THR A 305 55.03 -9.40 27.85
N VAL A 306 54.74 -9.75 26.59
CA VAL A 306 55.78 -10.07 25.60
C VAL A 306 56.63 -8.83 25.29
N LYS A 307 56.00 -7.67 25.15
CA LYS A 307 56.72 -6.40 24.92
C LYS A 307 57.70 -6.11 26.05
N THR A 308 57.27 -6.20 27.31
CA THR A 308 58.13 -5.98 28.48
C THR A 308 59.31 -6.95 28.50
N TYR A 309 59.09 -8.23 28.18
CA TYR A 309 60.19 -9.20 28.08
C TYR A 309 61.24 -8.78 27.02
N ILE A 310 60.79 -8.35 25.85
CA ILE A 310 61.67 -7.88 24.76
C ILE A 310 62.41 -6.60 25.16
N ASP A 311 61.70 -5.61 25.71
CA ASP A 311 62.29 -4.33 26.14
C ASP A 311 63.41 -4.57 27.17
N ASN A 312 63.20 -5.48 28.13
CA ASN A 312 64.22 -5.85 29.13
C ASN A 312 65.46 -6.48 28.50
N LYS A 313 65.30 -7.30 27.45
CA LYS A 313 66.44 -7.93 26.73
C LYS A 313 67.22 -6.93 25.87
N LEU A 314 66.65 -5.77 25.56
CA LEU A 314 67.28 -4.72 24.75
C LEU A 314 67.68 -3.48 25.56
N ALA A 315 67.45 -3.46 26.87
CA ALA A 315 67.75 -2.34 27.74
C ALA A 315 69.26 -2.02 27.71
N ASP A 316 69.62 -0.80 27.31
CA ASP A 316 71.00 -0.29 27.27
C ASP A 316 71.20 0.73 28.41
N THR A 317 72.18 0.51 29.28
CA THR A 317 72.52 1.44 30.37
C THR A 317 73.15 2.74 29.87
N GLY A 318 73.48 2.82 28.58
CA GLY A 318 74.37 3.85 28.05
C GLY A 318 75.82 3.62 28.49
N TRP A 319 76.74 4.39 27.90
CA TRP A 319 78.17 4.29 28.20
C TRP A 319 78.56 5.00 29.50
N ILE A 320 78.97 4.23 30.50
CA ILE A 320 79.38 4.66 31.83
C ILE A 320 80.93 4.70 31.91
N PRO A 321 81.54 5.75 32.50
CA PRO A 321 82.99 5.79 32.74
C PRO A 321 83.49 4.63 33.60
N LEU A 322 84.60 4.00 33.19
CA LEU A 322 85.26 2.96 33.97
C LEU A 322 86.20 3.61 35.02
N VAL A 323 86.06 3.23 36.29
CA VAL A 323 86.94 3.69 37.37
C VAL A 323 88.21 2.87 37.37
N LEU A 324 89.34 3.51 37.06
CA LEU A 324 90.63 2.86 36.96
C LEU A 324 91.38 2.87 38.29
N LYS A 325 92.10 1.78 38.59
CA LYS A 325 92.96 1.66 39.77
C LYS A 325 94.31 2.36 39.56
N SER A 326 95.01 2.61 40.67
CA SER A 326 96.38 3.16 40.64
C SER A 326 97.29 2.34 39.71
N GLY A 327 98.15 3.03 38.96
CA GLY A 327 99.00 2.41 37.93
C GLY A 327 98.36 2.35 36.54
N PHE A 328 97.10 2.76 36.40
CA PHE A 328 96.38 2.82 35.13
C PHE A 328 95.71 4.17 34.92
N SER A 329 95.60 4.61 33.67
CA SER A 329 94.94 5.87 33.30
C SER A 329 94.22 5.77 31.96
N ALA A 330 93.36 6.76 31.67
CA ALA A 330 92.65 6.84 30.41
C ALA A 330 93.57 7.41 29.32
N GLY A 331 93.55 6.78 28.14
CA GLY A 331 94.19 7.34 26.94
C GLY A 331 93.29 8.32 26.18
N THR A 332 93.56 8.49 24.89
CA THR A 332 92.76 9.36 24.00
C THR A 332 91.30 8.91 23.88
N SER A 333 91.03 7.61 24.05
CA SER A 333 89.68 7.07 24.16
C SER A 333 89.41 6.68 25.61
N ILE A 334 88.52 7.38 26.29
CA ILE A 334 88.22 7.17 27.71
C ILE A 334 87.62 5.76 27.90
N PRO A 335 88.20 4.91 28.77
CA PRO A 335 87.61 3.63 29.16
C PRO A 335 86.19 3.77 29.69
N ARG A 336 85.26 3.02 29.09
CA ARG A 336 83.84 3.01 29.42
C ARG A 336 83.27 1.61 29.27
N TYR A 337 82.16 1.36 29.96
CA TYR A 337 81.38 0.13 29.85
C TYR A 337 79.90 0.45 29.68
N ARG A 338 79.14 -0.52 29.17
CA ARG A 338 77.67 -0.49 29.17
C ARG A 338 77.15 -1.91 29.28
N LYS A 339 75.91 -2.04 29.73
CA LYS A 339 75.17 -3.30 29.71
C LYS A 339 74.04 -3.17 28.69
N ILE A 340 73.95 -4.13 27.77
CA ILE A 340 72.82 -4.28 26.84
C ILE A 340 72.20 -5.64 27.10
N GLY A 341 70.96 -5.66 27.60
CA GLY A 341 70.34 -6.89 28.07
C GLY A 341 71.20 -7.51 29.17
N ASN A 342 71.79 -8.67 28.89
CA ASN A 342 72.63 -9.42 29.85
C ASN A 342 74.13 -9.39 29.52
N GLU A 343 74.54 -8.67 28.47
CA GLU A 343 75.93 -8.59 28.07
C GLU A 343 76.54 -7.25 28.50
N VAL A 344 77.69 -7.28 29.17
CA VAL A 344 78.50 -6.10 29.46
C VAL A 344 79.55 -5.95 28.37
N ARG A 345 79.63 -4.76 27.79
CA ARG A 345 80.60 -4.41 26.75
C ARG A 345 81.49 -3.27 27.21
N PHE A 346 82.75 -3.35 26.81
CA PHE A 346 83.74 -2.33 27.13
C PHE A 346 84.22 -1.61 25.87
N ARG A 347 84.76 -0.41 26.06
CA ARG A 347 85.51 0.33 25.04
C ARG A 347 86.52 1.25 25.69
N GLY A 348 87.39 1.80 24.87
CA GLY A 348 88.39 2.78 25.27
C GLY A 348 89.78 2.19 25.38
N LEU A 349 90.71 3.07 25.74
CA LEU A 349 92.14 2.84 25.72
C LEU A 349 92.68 2.93 27.14
N LEU A 350 93.18 1.80 27.63
CA LEU A 350 93.82 1.66 28.93
C LEU A 350 95.32 1.97 28.81
N VAL A 351 95.75 3.07 29.42
CA VAL A 351 97.16 3.45 29.52
C VAL A 351 97.74 2.85 30.81
N ARG A 352 98.95 2.32 30.72
CA ARG A 352 99.66 1.64 31.82
C ARG A 352 100.77 2.57 32.32
N SER A 353 100.94 2.69 33.63
CA SER A 353 102.06 3.47 34.19
C SER A 353 103.39 2.90 33.71
N GLY A 354 104.25 3.78 33.17
CA GLY A 354 105.51 3.40 32.52
C GLY A 354 105.36 2.44 31.34
N ASN A 355 104.15 2.27 30.78
CA ASN A 355 103.80 1.31 29.73
C ASN A 355 104.04 -0.18 30.05
N THR A 356 104.51 -0.53 31.25
CA THR A 356 104.90 -1.90 31.65
C THR A 356 103.95 -2.52 32.69
N THR A 357 103.17 -1.70 33.42
CA THR A 357 102.30 -2.15 34.53
C THR A 357 101.27 -3.22 34.10
N LYS A 358 101.12 -4.28 34.89
CA LYS A 358 100.13 -5.37 34.74
C LYS A 358 99.36 -5.55 36.06
N GLY A 359 98.23 -6.22 36.03
CA GLY A 359 97.39 -6.48 37.22
C GLY A 359 95.99 -5.89 37.11
N ILE A 360 95.30 -5.79 38.25
CA ILE A 360 93.90 -5.36 38.34
C ILE A 360 93.81 -3.87 38.01
N PHE A 361 93.14 -3.54 36.90
CA PHE A 361 93.02 -2.16 36.41
C PHE A 361 91.68 -1.51 36.74
N ALA A 362 90.65 -2.30 37.04
CA ALA A 362 89.34 -1.81 37.49
C ALA A 362 88.60 -2.89 38.29
N THR A 363 87.57 -2.48 39.03
CA THR A 363 86.61 -3.41 39.67
C THR A 363 85.20 -2.99 39.28
N MET A 364 84.43 -3.92 38.74
CA MET A 364 83.07 -3.70 38.27
C MET A 364 82.08 -3.67 39.42
N PRO A 365 81.13 -2.70 39.42
CA PRO A 365 80.07 -2.65 40.41
C PRO A 365 79.14 -3.87 40.30
N GLU A 366 78.43 -4.15 41.39
CA GLU A 366 77.37 -5.18 41.40
C GLU A 366 76.33 -4.89 40.30
N GLY A 367 75.86 -5.94 39.64
CA GLY A 367 75.00 -5.84 38.45
C GLY A 367 75.74 -5.72 37.11
N PHE A 368 77.08 -5.58 37.12
CA PHE A 368 77.94 -5.57 35.92
C PHE A 368 79.13 -6.54 36.00
N ARG A 369 79.15 -7.42 37.01
CA ARG A 369 80.17 -8.47 37.16
C ARG A 369 79.80 -9.66 36.28
N THR A 370 80.80 -10.36 35.74
CA THR A 370 80.56 -11.62 35.00
C THR A 370 79.87 -12.64 35.91
N GLY A 371 78.95 -13.42 35.35
CA GLY A 371 78.30 -14.54 36.03
C GLY A 371 79.20 -15.78 36.13
N ASP A 372 80.27 -15.84 35.33
CA ASP A 372 81.11 -17.02 35.21
C ASP A 372 82.05 -17.19 36.39
N SER A 373 82.03 -18.40 36.98
CA SER A 373 82.92 -18.78 38.08
C SER A 373 84.35 -19.12 37.63
N TYR A 374 84.60 -19.18 36.32
CA TYR A 374 85.93 -19.42 35.73
C TYR A 374 86.54 -18.11 35.19
N LEU A 375 87.85 -18.07 35.02
CA LEU A 375 88.54 -16.89 34.50
C LEU A 375 88.32 -16.79 32.99
N GLU A 376 87.44 -15.89 32.57
CA GLU A 376 87.18 -15.63 31.16
C GLU A 376 88.34 -14.83 30.54
N GLY A 377 89.00 -15.43 29.55
CA GLY A 377 90.15 -14.87 28.85
C GLY A 377 89.77 -14.10 27.59
N PHE A 378 90.03 -12.79 27.58
CA PHE A 378 89.76 -11.92 26.43
C PHE A 378 91.07 -11.47 25.77
N PRO A 379 91.40 -11.97 24.58
CA PRO A 379 92.52 -11.43 23.83
C PRO A 379 92.19 -10.01 23.37
N GLY A 380 93.08 -9.07 23.67
CA GLY A 380 92.93 -7.65 23.33
C GLY A 380 94.05 -7.13 22.45
N GLY A 381 93.74 -6.11 21.65
CA GLY A 381 94.74 -5.41 20.84
C GLY A 381 95.53 -4.39 21.65
N GLN A 382 96.80 -4.18 21.28
CA GLN A 382 97.62 -3.10 21.82
C GLN A 382 97.68 -1.92 20.84
N GLN A 383 97.79 -0.70 21.35
CA GLN A 383 98.02 0.49 20.53
C GLN A 383 99.50 0.57 20.14
N THR A 384 99.88 -0.17 19.11
CA THR A 384 101.27 -0.26 18.63
C THR A 384 101.32 -0.58 17.14
N GLY A 385 102.41 -0.18 16.47
CA GLY A 385 102.69 -0.55 15.08
C GLY A 385 103.42 -1.88 14.93
N VAL A 386 103.76 -2.57 16.03
CA VAL A 386 104.48 -3.84 16.01
C VAL A 386 103.51 -4.98 15.70
N ALA A 387 103.80 -5.78 14.67
CA ALA A 387 102.98 -6.92 14.29
C ALA A 387 102.99 -8.01 15.39
N GLY A 388 101.85 -8.69 15.59
CA GLY A 388 101.72 -9.83 16.51
C GLY A 388 101.56 -9.47 17.99
N THR A 389 101.46 -8.19 18.34
CA THR A 389 101.26 -7.76 19.73
C THR A 389 99.83 -8.00 20.19
N THR A 390 99.67 -8.74 21.27
CA THR A 390 98.37 -9.03 21.90
C THR A 390 98.43 -8.80 23.40
N THR A 391 97.27 -8.72 24.01
CA THR A 391 97.08 -8.73 25.45
C THR A 391 96.11 -9.82 25.85
N LEU A 392 96.15 -10.22 27.11
CA LEU A 392 95.14 -11.05 27.73
C LEU A 392 94.53 -10.31 28.91
N LEU A 393 93.22 -10.08 28.84
CA LEU A 393 92.42 -9.48 29.89
C LEU A 393 91.57 -10.55 30.54
N TYR A 394 91.44 -10.54 31.87
CA TYR A 394 90.50 -11.38 32.61
C TYR A 394 89.39 -10.54 33.22
N ALA A 395 88.16 -11.07 33.14
CA ALA A 395 87.07 -10.68 34.01
C ALA A 395 86.90 -11.75 35.09
N LYS A 396 86.79 -11.33 36.35
CA LYS A 396 86.62 -12.22 37.49
C LYS A 396 85.23 -12.06 38.10
N ILE A 397 84.69 -13.13 38.68
CA ILE A 397 83.36 -13.13 39.33
C ILE A 397 83.24 -12.10 40.48
N ASN A 398 84.35 -11.76 41.14
CA ASN A 398 84.37 -10.70 42.17
C ASN A 398 84.30 -9.27 41.59
N GLY A 399 84.27 -9.15 40.26
CA GLY A 399 84.22 -7.90 39.51
C GLY A 399 85.59 -7.36 39.10
N ASP A 400 86.70 -7.96 39.52
CA ASP A 400 88.02 -7.46 39.13
C ASP A 400 88.29 -7.69 37.64
N LEU A 401 88.76 -6.63 36.98
CA LEU A 401 89.25 -6.68 35.62
C LEU A 401 90.79 -6.59 35.66
N GLU A 402 91.45 -7.60 35.09
CA GLU A 402 92.89 -7.77 35.20
C GLU A 402 93.57 -7.82 33.84
N LEU A 403 94.65 -7.05 33.68
CA LEU A 403 95.58 -7.19 32.57
C LEU A 403 96.65 -8.20 32.96
N VAL A 404 96.54 -9.41 32.42
CA VAL A 404 97.39 -10.56 32.77
C VAL A 404 98.67 -10.56 31.96
N SER A 405 98.55 -10.30 30.66
CA SER A 405 99.69 -10.26 29.75
C SER A 405 99.55 -9.15 28.71
N ALA A 406 100.69 -8.63 28.29
CA ALA A 406 100.84 -7.68 27.20
C ALA A 406 102.21 -7.93 26.57
N VAL A 407 102.27 -8.08 25.25
CA VAL A 407 103.50 -8.40 24.51
C VAL A 407 104.39 -7.17 24.35
N ALA A 408 103.80 -5.98 24.14
CA ALA A 408 104.52 -4.73 24.00
C ALA A 408 104.32 -3.79 25.21
N ASP A 409 105.23 -2.83 25.36
CA ASP A 409 105.10 -1.72 26.31
C ASP A 409 104.25 -0.60 25.70
N SER A 410 102.96 -0.88 25.57
CA SER A 410 101.98 0.07 25.05
C SER A 410 100.60 -0.10 25.68
N SER A 411 99.74 0.89 25.43
CA SER A 411 98.34 0.94 25.87
C SER A 411 97.49 -0.18 25.25
N VAL A 412 96.38 -0.51 25.92
CA VAL A 412 95.54 -1.68 25.59
C VAL A 412 94.13 -1.23 25.22
N TRP A 413 93.58 -1.78 24.14
CA TRP A 413 92.19 -1.57 23.75
C TRP A 413 91.25 -2.50 24.52
N LEU A 414 90.22 -1.93 25.14
CA LEU A 414 89.23 -2.69 25.90
C LEU A 414 88.05 -3.20 25.05
N SER A 415 87.99 -2.86 23.76
CA SER A 415 86.82 -3.15 22.90
C SER A 415 86.54 -4.64 22.68
N THR A 416 87.50 -5.52 22.97
CA THR A 416 87.33 -6.98 22.87
C THR A 416 86.79 -7.61 24.15
N LEU A 417 86.87 -6.89 25.28
CA LEU A 417 86.31 -7.34 26.56
C LEU A 417 84.78 -7.21 26.51
N ARG A 418 84.11 -8.35 26.61
CA ARG A 418 82.66 -8.46 26.75
C ARG A 418 82.31 -9.78 27.42
N TYR A 419 81.32 -9.80 28.29
CA TYR A 419 80.89 -11.02 28.97
C TYR A 419 79.42 -10.90 29.36
N ASP A 420 78.80 -12.05 29.60
CA ASP A 420 77.45 -12.12 30.15
C ASP A 420 77.48 -12.08 31.68
N ILE A 421 76.38 -11.63 32.28
CA ILE A 421 76.24 -11.47 33.75
C ILE A 421 75.32 -12.51 34.39
N ASP A 422 74.88 -13.50 33.62
CA ASP A 422 73.81 -14.45 33.95
C ASP A 422 74.29 -15.65 34.78
#